data_AF-A0A4Y2K410-F1
#
_entry.id   AF-A0A4Y2K410-F1
#
_cell.length_a   1.000
_cell.length_b   1.000
_cell.length_c   1.000
_cell.angle_alpha   90.00
_cell.angle_beta   90.00
_cell.angle_gamma   90.00
#
_symmetry.space_group_name_H-M   'P 1'
#
loop_
_entity.id
_entity.type
_entity.pdbx_description
1 polymer ?
#
loop_
_entity_poly.entity_id
_entity_poly.type
_entity_poly.pdbx_seq_one_letter_code
_entity_poly.pdbx_strand_id
1 'polypeptide(L)'
;MFEVINVTLPDEKNNYVHRIGRVGRAERMGLAISLVSAVPEKVWYHSNCTNRGKNCWNTNLTEKGGCCIWYNEPQYISDIEEHLNCTIQQVDPDIKVPCDEFDGKVVYGQKKAQMGSNYATHTAQMAPTVEMLSKLEVVAQEFFIKRYCRKDQTFLK
;
A
#
# COMPACT_ATOMS: atom_id res chain seq x y z
N MET A 1 -5.48 -7.54 -8.25
CA MET A 1 -5.64 -6.09 -8.51
C MET A 1 -5.67 -5.45 -7.15
N PHE A 2 -4.75 -4.53 -6.86
CA PHE A 2 -4.76 -3.81 -5.59
C PHE A 2 -5.44 -2.48 -5.83
N GLU A 3 -6.49 -2.22 -5.08
CA GLU A 3 -7.30 -1.02 -5.13
C GLU A 3 -7.18 -0.31 -3.77
N VAL A 4 -7.03 1.00 -3.80
CA VAL A 4 -7.05 1.85 -2.61
C VAL A 4 -8.18 2.85 -2.76
N ILE A 5 -9.07 2.87 -1.78
CA ILE A 5 -10.15 3.86 -1.70
C ILE A 5 -9.85 4.77 -0.51
N ASN A 6 -9.59 6.04 -0.77
CA ASN A 6 -9.47 7.06 0.26
C ASN A 6 -10.84 7.69 0.48
N VAL A 7 -11.42 7.47 1.66
CA VAL A 7 -12.74 8.03 2.04
C VAL A 7 -12.62 9.50 2.49
N THR A 8 -11.47 9.87 3.04
CA THR A 8 -11.11 11.26 3.36
C THR A 8 -9.68 11.51 2.93
N LEU A 9 -9.41 12.73 2.47
CA LEU A 9 -8.04 13.12 2.11
C LEU A 9 -7.19 13.27 3.37
N PRO A 10 -5.94 12.79 3.38
CA PRO A 10 -5.02 13.10 4.45
C PRO A 10 -4.63 14.59 4.40
N ASP A 11 -4.43 15.17 5.57
CA ASP A 11 -3.92 16.54 5.79
C ASP A 11 -2.52 16.75 5.21
N GLU A 12 -1.65 15.74 5.26
CA GLU A 12 -0.31 15.83 4.70
C GLU A 12 -0.21 15.14 3.33
N LYS A 13 0.30 15.87 2.33
CA LYS A 13 0.57 15.35 0.98
C LYS A 13 1.46 14.11 0.94
N ASN A 14 2.44 14.00 1.84
CA ASN A 14 3.30 12.82 1.93
C ASN A 14 2.52 11.56 2.34
N ASN A 15 1.53 11.72 3.22
CA ASN A 15 0.67 10.61 3.63
C ASN A 15 -0.23 10.14 2.47
N TYR A 16 -0.65 11.05 1.59
CA TYR A 16 -1.35 10.69 0.36
C TYR A 16 -0.48 9.80 -0.54
N VAL A 17 0.76 10.21 -0.81
CA VAL A 17 1.72 9.44 -1.62
C VAL A 17 1.98 8.05 -1.03
N HIS A 18 2.14 7.96 0.29
CA HIS A 18 2.32 6.66 0.98
C HIS A 18 1.10 5.74 0.89
N ARG A 19 -0.12 6.29 0.82
CA ARG A 19 -1.36 5.52 0.66
C ARG A 19 -1.49 4.98 -0.75
N ILE A 20 -1.30 5.83 -1.76
CA ILE A 20 -1.37 5.40 -3.17
C ILE A 20 -0.19 4.48 -3.55
N GLY A 21 0.98 4.63 -2.93
CA GLY A 21 2.15 3.74 -3.13
C GLY A 21 1.95 2.28 -2.66
N ARG A 22 0.76 1.94 -2.15
CA ARG A 22 0.35 0.56 -1.88
C ARG A 22 -0.16 -0.13 -3.14
N VAL A 23 -0.67 0.62 -4.12
CA VAL A 23 -1.09 0.08 -5.41
C VAL A 23 0.07 0.09 -6.40
N GLY A 24 -0.02 -0.69 -7.47
CA GLY A 24 0.92 -0.54 -8.59
C GLY A 24 2.31 -1.17 -8.43
N ARG A 25 2.45 -2.29 -7.72
CA ARG A 25 3.77 -2.93 -7.48
C ARG A 25 4.14 -3.94 -8.57
N ALA A 26 5.43 -3.98 -8.94
CA ALA A 26 6.01 -4.94 -9.89
C ALA A 26 5.29 -4.98 -11.25
N GLU A 27 5.24 -3.85 -11.95
CA GLU A 27 4.67 -3.68 -13.32
C GLU A 27 3.17 -4.00 -13.44
N ARG A 28 2.44 -4.08 -12.32
CA ARG A 28 0.99 -4.29 -12.32
C ARG A 28 0.26 -2.97 -12.17
N MET A 29 -0.82 -2.77 -12.93
CA MET A 29 -1.71 -1.63 -12.78
C MET A 29 -2.40 -1.62 -11.41
N GLY A 30 -2.54 -0.43 -10.83
CA GLY A 30 -3.24 -0.17 -9.58
C GLY A 30 -4.22 0.99 -9.76
N LEU A 31 -5.37 0.93 -9.10
CA LEU A 31 -6.31 2.05 -9.06
C LEU A 31 -6.36 2.63 -7.65
N ALA A 32 -6.29 3.95 -7.57
CA ALA A 32 -6.59 4.69 -6.35
C ALA A 32 -7.76 5.64 -6.62
N ILE A 33 -8.84 5.49 -5.86
CA ILE A 33 -10.01 6.38 -5.91
C ILE A 33 -10.00 7.19 -4.62
N SER A 34 -10.12 8.51 -4.72
CA SER A 34 -10.21 9.39 -3.57
C SER A 34 -11.56 10.10 -3.61
N LEU A 35 -12.33 9.99 -2.53
CA LEU A 35 -13.56 10.75 -2.32
C LEU A 35 -13.17 12.08 -1.70
N VAL A 36 -13.64 13.17 -2.30
CA VAL A 36 -13.25 14.53 -1.94
C VAL A 36 -14.51 15.38 -1.87
N SER A 37 -14.69 16.08 -0.76
CA SER A 37 -15.79 17.02 -0.61
C SER A 37 -15.54 18.30 -1.40
N ALA A 38 -16.59 18.82 -2.03
CA ALA A 38 -16.55 20.09 -2.75
C ALA A 38 -16.57 21.30 -1.81
N VAL A 39 -16.89 21.09 -0.54
CA VAL A 39 -17.01 22.16 0.46
C VAL A 39 -16.20 21.82 1.71
N PRO A 40 -15.68 22.81 2.46
CA PRO A 40 -15.02 22.54 3.72
C PRO A 40 -15.97 21.83 4.69
N GLU A 41 -15.49 20.75 5.30
CA GLU A 41 -16.28 19.94 6.22
C GLU A 41 -15.84 20.13 7.66
N LYS A 42 -16.82 20.10 8.57
CA LYS A 42 -16.56 20.18 10.00
C LYS A 42 -16.40 18.78 10.57
N VAL A 43 -15.19 18.43 10.97
CA VAL A 43 -14.83 17.09 11.41
C VAL A 43 -14.48 17.09 12.90
N TRP A 44 -14.81 16.01 13.60
CA TRP A 44 -14.43 15.81 15.00
C TRP A 44 -12.97 15.37 15.10
N TYR A 45 -12.14 16.19 15.75
CA TYR A 45 -10.71 15.94 15.94
C TYR A 45 -10.36 15.50 17.37
N HIS A 46 -11.18 15.88 18.35
CA HIS A 46 -11.04 15.49 19.77
C HIS A 46 -9.63 15.68 20.38
N SER A 47 -8.86 16.68 19.93
CA SER A 47 -7.50 16.93 20.43
C SER A 47 -7.47 17.42 21.87
N ASN A 48 -8.44 18.26 22.26
CA ASN A 48 -8.49 18.91 23.58
C ASN A 48 -9.37 18.15 24.60
N CYS A 49 -9.79 16.92 24.29
CA CYS A 49 -10.65 16.14 25.16
C CYS A 49 -9.83 15.07 25.90
N THR A 50 -9.82 15.13 27.24
CA THR A 50 -9.19 14.10 28.10
C THR A 50 -9.75 12.70 27.85
N ASN A 51 -11.02 12.62 27.44
CA ASN A 51 -11.73 11.37 27.19
C ASN A 51 -11.66 10.90 25.72
N ARG A 52 -10.87 11.58 24.86
CA ARG A 52 -10.69 11.27 23.43
C ARG A 52 -12.00 10.97 22.68
N GLY A 53 -13.04 11.76 22.95
CA GLY A 53 -14.33 11.63 22.29
C GLY A 53 -15.37 10.75 22.98
N LYS A 54 -15.07 10.09 24.11
CA LYS A 54 -16.09 9.38 24.89
C LYS A 54 -17.11 10.38 25.47
N ASN A 55 -18.35 10.34 24.98
CA ASN A 55 -19.46 11.26 25.30
C ASN A 55 -19.11 12.75 25.13
N CYS A 56 -18.32 13.08 24.10
CA CYS A 56 -18.04 14.48 23.78
C CYS A 56 -19.12 15.05 22.86
N TRP A 57 -19.75 16.14 23.31
CA TRP A 57 -20.78 16.87 22.55
C TRP A 57 -20.34 18.29 22.19
N ASN A 58 -19.09 18.64 22.46
CA ASN A 58 -18.58 19.99 22.24
C ASN A 58 -18.21 20.21 20.78
N THR A 59 -19.17 20.72 20.00
CA THR A 59 -19.00 21.01 18.58
C THR A 59 -18.20 22.28 18.29
N ASN A 60 -17.67 22.99 19.29
CA ASN A 60 -16.88 24.18 19.01
C ASN A 60 -15.56 23.84 18.32
N LEU A 61 -14.94 24.83 17.68
CA LEU A 61 -13.62 24.66 17.09
C LEU A 61 -12.57 24.46 18.19
N THR A 62 -11.52 23.69 17.88
CA THR A 62 -10.37 23.48 18.77
C THR A 62 -9.74 24.78 19.26
N GLU A 63 -9.68 25.80 18.41
CA GLU A 63 -9.21 27.17 18.76
C GLU A 63 -10.01 27.82 19.89
N LYS A 64 -11.28 27.45 20.01
CA LYS A 64 -12.20 27.95 21.05
C LYS A 64 -12.40 26.94 22.19
N GLY A 65 -11.47 25.99 22.36
CA GLY A 65 -11.55 24.94 23.37
C GLY A 65 -12.56 23.83 23.06
N GLY A 66 -13.03 23.73 21.81
CA GLY A 66 -13.91 22.67 21.35
C GLY A 66 -13.18 21.45 20.77
N CYS A 67 -13.94 20.54 20.15
CA CYS A 67 -13.43 19.27 19.64
C CYS A 67 -13.56 19.09 18.11
N CYS A 68 -13.95 20.14 17.38
CA CYS A 68 -14.05 20.11 15.92
C CYS A 68 -12.94 20.92 15.25
N ILE A 69 -12.59 20.53 14.03
CA ILE A 69 -11.75 21.31 13.11
C ILE A 69 -12.47 21.46 11.76
N TRP A 70 -12.10 22.47 10.99
CA TRP A 70 -12.48 22.56 9.59
C TRP A 70 -11.45 21.83 8.74
N TYR A 71 -11.93 20.93 7.90
CA TYR A 71 -11.13 20.23 6.89
C TYR A 71 -11.43 20.86 5.53
N ASN A 72 -10.41 21.45 4.91
CA ASN A 72 -10.52 22.07 3.61
C ASN A 72 -9.94 21.13 2.54
N GLU A 73 -10.69 20.06 2.25
CA GLU A 73 -10.29 19.06 1.26
C GLU A 73 -10.03 19.64 -0.16
N PRO A 74 -10.77 20.66 -0.64
CA PRO A 74 -10.45 21.36 -1.89
C PRO A 74 -9.04 21.96 -1.93
N GLN A 75 -8.55 22.48 -0.79
CA GLN A 75 -7.18 22.98 -0.72
C GLN A 75 -6.16 21.82 -0.71
N TYR A 76 -6.44 20.76 0.04
CA TYR A 76 -5.55 19.60 0.13
C TYR A 76 -5.35 18.90 -1.21
N ILE A 77 -6.40 18.81 -2.04
CA ILE A 77 -6.24 18.25 -3.39
C ILE A 77 -5.36 19.15 -4.27
N SER A 78 -5.52 20.47 -4.21
CA SER A 78 -4.66 21.41 -4.93
C SER A 78 -3.19 21.24 -4.54
N ASP A 79 -2.90 21.15 -3.23
CA ASP A 79 -1.54 20.97 -2.71
C ASP A 79 -0.93 19.61 -3.13
N ILE A 80 -1.77 18.58 -3.29
CA ILE A 80 -1.37 17.25 -3.75
C ILE A 80 -1.07 17.27 -5.26
N GLU A 81 -1.90 17.92 -6.07
CA GLU A 81 -1.70 18.06 -7.51
C GLU A 81 -0.41 18.83 -7.83
N GLU A 82 -0.14 19.93 -7.10
CA GLU A 82 1.12 20.67 -7.20
C GLU A 82 2.33 19.80 -6.82
N HIS A 83 2.19 18.93 -5.83
CA HIS A 83 3.29 18.06 -5.40
C HIS A 83 3.58 16.91 -6.38
N LEU A 84 2.53 16.34 -6.97
CA LEU A 84 2.63 15.26 -7.94
C LEU A 84 2.96 15.78 -9.35
N ASN A 85 2.84 17.10 -9.58
CA ASN A 85 2.90 17.73 -10.91
C ASN A 85 1.98 17.03 -11.93
N CYS A 86 0.83 16.53 -11.46
CA CYS A 86 -0.17 15.89 -12.29
C CYS A 86 -1.58 16.32 -11.86
N THR A 87 -2.46 16.46 -12.85
CA THR A 87 -3.88 16.71 -12.60
C THR A 87 -4.57 15.38 -12.35
N ILE A 88 -5.24 15.25 -11.20
CA ILE A 88 -5.99 14.04 -10.88
C ILE A 88 -7.32 14.11 -11.63
N GLN A 89 -7.63 13.07 -12.42
CA GLN A 89 -8.88 13.04 -13.16
C GLN A 89 -10.08 12.94 -12.21
N GLN A 90 -11.05 13.84 -12.40
CA GLN A 90 -12.33 13.78 -11.69
C GLN A 90 -13.28 12.83 -12.43
N VAL A 91 -14.04 12.05 -11.68
CA VAL A 91 -14.99 11.10 -12.25
C VAL A 91 -16.41 11.67 -12.14
N ASP A 92 -17.16 11.59 -13.25
CA ASP A 92 -18.56 11.99 -13.31
C ASP A 92 -19.45 11.13 -12.38
N PRO A 93 -20.69 11.58 -12.06
CA PRO A 93 -21.65 10.83 -11.25
C PRO A 93 -21.97 9.43 -11.76
N ASP A 94 -21.74 9.17 -13.05
CA ASP A 94 -21.84 7.85 -13.67
C ASP A 94 -20.74 6.87 -13.24
N ILE A 95 -19.75 7.32 -12.45
CA ILE A 95 -18.58 6.56 -11.96
C ILE A 95 -17.92 5.76 -13.09
N LYS A 96 -17.83 6.37 -14.26
CA LYS A 96 -17.12 5.79 -15.41
C LYS A 96 -15.64 6.12 -15.26
N VAL A 97 -14.91 5.21 -14.61
CA VAL A 97 -13.45 5.33 -14.49
C VAL A 97 -12.84 5.26 -15.90
N PRO A 98 -12.15 6.30 -16.37
CA PRO A 98 -11.52 6.29 -17.68
C PRO A 98 -10.48 5.17 -17.72
N CYS A 99 -10.58 4.34 -18.76
CA CYS A 99 -9.66 3.26 -19.00
C CYS A 99 -8.45 3.83 -19.73
N ASP A 100 -7.50 4.40 -18.98
CA ASP A 100 -6.24 4.83 -19.58
C ASP A 100 -5.45 3.60 -20.05
N GLU A 101 -5.20 3.53 -21.36
CA GLU A 101 -4.38 2.50 -21.98
C GLU A 101 -2.92 2.74 -21.59
N PHE A 102 -2.45 2.08 -20.52
CA PHE A 102 -1.04 2.03 -20.24
C PHE A 102 -0.36 1.09 -21.24
N ASP A 103 0.43 1.67 -22.15
CA ASP A 103 1.31 0.97 -23.10
C ASP A 103 0.61 -0.10 -23.98
N GLY A 104 -0.66 0.14 -24.36
CA GLY A 104 -1.42 -0.71 -25.31
C GLY A 104 -1.62 -2.17 -24.90
N LYS A 105 -1.32 -2.55 -23.64
CA LYS A 105 -1.30 -3.94 -23.18
C LYS A 105 -2.20 -4.24 -21.99
N VAL A 106 -2.61 -3.23 -21.21
CA VAL A 106 -3.38 -3.47 -19.98
C VAL A 106 -4.50 -2.43 -19.84
N VAL A 107 -5.74 -2.89 -20.02
CA VAL A 107 -6.95 -2.08 -19.83
C VAL A 107 -7.50 -2.34 -18.41
N TYR A 108 -7.79 -1.27 -17.68
CA TYR A 108 -8.46 -1.36 -16.37
C TYR A 108 -9.89 -1.94 -16.52
N GLY A 109 -10.32 -2.83 -15.62
CA GLY A 109 -11.67 -3.41 -15.65
C GLY A 109 -11.92 -4.55 -16.64
N GLN A 110 -10.96 -4.90 -17.51
CA GLN A 110 -11.09 -6.09 -18.34
C GLN A 110 -10.94 -7.37 -17.51
N LYS A 111 -11.98 -8.21 -17.49
CA LYS A 111 -11.87 -9.59 -16.99
C LYS A 111 -10.79 -10.27 -17.82
N LYS A 112 -9.69 -10.70 -17.20
CA LYS A 112 -8.72 -11.56 -17.88
C LYS A 112 -9.52 -12.73 -18.46
N ALA A 113 -9.57 -12.84 -19.79
CA ALA A 113 -9.83 -14.12 -20.43
C ALA A 113 -8.90 -15.13 -19.75
N GLN A 114 -9.37 -16.34 -19.46
CA GLN A 114 -8.59 -17.40 -18.80
C GLN A 114 -7.31 -17.69 -19.57
N MET A 115 -6.31 -16.86 -19.37
CA MET A 115 -4.93 -17.05 -19.73
C MET A 115 -4.27 -16.93 -18.37
N GLY A 116 -3.98 -18.10 -17.78
CA GLY A 116 -3.09 -18.18 -16.64
C GLY A 116 -1.91 -17.25 -16.91
N SER A 117 -1.55 -16.43 -15.94
CA SER A 117 -0.47 -15.46 -16.15
C SER A 117 0.75 -16.23 -16.65
N ASN A 118 1.15 -16.00 -17.91
CA ASN A 118 2.46 -16.39 -18.43
C ASN A 118 3.60 -15.59 -17.75
N TYR A 119 3.37 -15.04 -16.56
CA TYR A 119 4.46 -14.84 -15.62
C TYR A 119 4.97 -16.24 -15.32
N ALA A 120 6.06 -16.63 -16.00
CA ALA A 120 6.95 -17.63 -15.45
C ALA A 120 7.28 -17.13 -14.04
N THR A 121 6.58 -17.70 -13.07
CA THR A 121 6.59 -17.27 -11.68
C THR A 121 8.05 -17.13 -11.28
N HIS A 122 8.44 -16.05 -10.63
CA HIS A 122 9.82 -15.85 -10.16
C HIS A 122 10.37 -17.12 -9.44
N THR A 123 9.48 -17.93 -8.86
CA THR A 123 9.78 -19.28 -8.35
C THR A 123 10.40 -20.25 -9.36
N ALA A 124 9.99 -20.25 -10.63
CA ALA A 124 10.58 -21.07 -11.70
C ALA A 124 11.99 -20.59 -12.07
N GLN A 125 12.24 -19.27 -12.02
CA GLN A 125 13.57 -18.71 -12.25
C GLN A 125 14.53 -18.97 -11.08
N MET A 126 14.01 -19.04 -9.85
CA MET A 126 14.80 -19.33 -8.65
C MET A 126 15.03 -20.82 -8.39
N ALA A 127 14.34 -21.72 -9.10
CA ALA A 127 14.49 -23.17 -8.97
C ALA A 127 15.95 -23.66 -9.05
N PRO A 128 16.77 -23.27 -10.06
CA PRO A 128 18.16 -23.71 -10.12
C PRO A 128 19.01 -23.17 -8.97
N THR A 129 18.74 -21.95 -8.51
CA THR A 129 19.46 -21.34 -7.38
C THR A 129 19.14 -22.05 -6.07
N VAL A 130 17.87 -22.40 -5.84
CA VAL A 130 17.42 -23.17 -4.67
C VAL A 130 18.04 -24.56 -4.67
N GLU A 131 18.12 -25.23 -5.83
CA GLU A 131 18.78 -26.53 -5.94
C GLU A 131 20.28 -26.44 -5.61
N MET A 132 20.96 -25.39 -6.07
CA MET A 132 22.37 -25.15 -5.75
C MET A 132 22.58 -24.90 -4.26
N LEU A 133 21.72 -24.11 -3.62
CA LEU A 133 21.78 -23.83 -2.18
C LEU A 133 21.58 -25.11 -1.35
N SER A 134 20.64 -25.97 -1.76
CA SER A 134 20.41 -27.26 -1.09
C SER A 134 21.65 -28.17 -1.15
N LYS A 135 22.35 -28.22 -2.31
CA LYS A 135 23.60 -28.99 -2.42
C LYS A 135 24.70 -28.45 -1.53
N LEU A 136 24.85 -27.13 -1.46
CA LEU A 136 25.84 -26.48 -0.59
C LEU A 136 25.53 -26.71 0.90
N GLU A 137 24.26 -26.71 1.27
CA GLU A 137 23.81 -27.01 2.63
C GLU A 137 24.20 -28.44 3.05
N VAL A 138 23.91 -29.44 2.20
CA VAL A 138 24.27 -30.83 2.46
C VAL A 138 25.78 -30.98 2.66
N VAL A 139 26.58 -30.35 1.81
CA VAL A 139 28.05 -30.37 1.93
C VAL A 139 28.50 -29.73 3.24
N ALA A 140 27.95 -28.58 3.63
CA ALA A 140 28.27 -27.91 4.89
C ALA A 140 27.93 -28.79 6.10
N GLN A 141 26.76 -29.44 6.08
CA GLN A 141 26.35 -30.37 7.13
C GLN A 141 27.25 -31.60 7.20
N GLU A 142 27.64 -32.17 6.06
CA GLU A 142 28.62 -33.27 6.03
C GLU A 142 29.97 -32.86 6.63
N PHE A 143 30.48 -31.68 6.29
CA PHE A 143 31.72 -31.16 6.86
C PHE A 143 31.61 -31.01 8.38
N PHE A 144 30.48 -30.49 8.87
CA PHE A 144 30.22 -30.36 10.31
C PHE A 144 30.22 -31.72 11.00
N ILE A 145 29.46 -32.70 10.50
CA ILE A 145 29.37 -34.05 11.07
C ILE A 145 30.73 -34.76 11.05
N LYS A 146 31.45 -34.70 9.92
CA LYS A 146 32.78 -35.32 9.78
C LYS A 146 33.80 -34.71 10.74
N ARG A 147 33.72 -33.40 11.01
CA ARG A 147 34.71 -32.69 11.83
C ARG A 147 34.40 -32.73 13.32
N TYR A 148 33.13 -32.63 13.70
CA TYR A 148 32.72 -32.49 15.10
C TYR A 148 32.07 -33.77 15.64
N CYS A 149 31.07 -34.34 14.97
CA CYS A 149 30.37 -35.53 15.48
C CYS A 149 31.21 -36.82 15.45
N ARG A 150 32.20 -36.94 14.56
CA ARG A 150 33.06 -38.14 14.47
C ARG A 150 34.25 -38.12 15.45
N LYS A 151 34.62 -36.95 15.99
CA LYS A 151 35.67 -36.84 17.03
C LYS A 151 35.16 -37.19 18.43
N ASP A 152 33.85 -37.16 18.66
CA ASP A 152 33.26 -37.54 19.94
C ASP A 152 33.16 -39.06 20.16
N GLN A 153 33.45 -39.89 19.14
CA GLN A 153 33.51 -41.35 19.29
C GLN A 153 34.84 -41.87 19.89
N THR A 154 35.84 -41.02 20.15
CA THR A 154 37.04 -41.44 20.88
C THR A 154 36.91 -41.39 22.42
N PHE A 155 35.71 -41.16 22.95
CA PHE A 155 35.46 -41.12 24.42
C PHE A 155 34.70 -42.34 24.97
N LEU A 156 34.63 -43.45 24.23
CA LEU A 156 34.09 -44.73 24.73
C LEU A 156 35.13 -45.86 24.54
N LYS A 157 36.25 -45.72 25.25
CA LYS A 157 37.08 -46.85 25.71
C LYS A 157 37.40 -46.64 27.18
#